data_AF-A0A3F3IW78-F1
#
_entry.id   AF-A0A3F3IW78-F1
#
_cell.length_a   1.000
_cell.length_b   1.000
_cell.length_c   1.000
_cell.angle_alpha   90.00
_cell.angle_beta   90.00
_cell.angle_gamma   90.00
#
_symmetry.space_group_name_H-M   'P 1'
#
loop_
_entity.id
_entity.type
_entity.pdbx_description
1 polymer ?
#
loop_
_entity_poly.entity_id
_entity_poly.type
_entity_poly.pdbx_seq_one_letter_code
_entity_poly.pdbx_strand_id
1 'polypeptide(L)'
;MRSFILDLTPERWEKLKASPGNFPITEADLPSQPEPGDTLIIRHLLPNGRGIIDLGECVIASAEPVTNHPHRYRLKVTFNMTPEQVKQRYGCPFTPLSDMLRKYREEKERVKLEKARRILASKVKVATKIL
;
A
#
# COMPACT_ATOMS: atom_id res chain seq x y z
N MET A 1 0.12 10.42 2.14
CA MET A 1 0.81 9.75 1.02
C MET A 1 1.74 8.75 1.65
N ARG A 2 1.54 7.48 1.31
CA ARG A 2 2.38 6.37 1.73
C ARG A 2 3.37 6.07 0.61
N SER A 3 4.51 5.49 1.00
CA SER A 3 5.50 4.98 0.07
C SER A 3 5.52 3.46 0.18
N PHE A 4 5.46 2.79 -0.97
CA PHE A 4 5.54 1.34 -1.09
C PHE A 4 6.83 0.98 -1.81
N ILE A 5 7.41 -0.16 -1.47
CA ILE A 5 8.60 -0.67 -2.14
C ILE A 5 8.17 -1.85 -3.00
N LEU A 6 8.61 -1.87 -4.25
CA LEU A 6 8.43 -2.98 -5.15
C LEU A 6 9.78 -3.40 -5.74
N ASP A 7 10.12 -4.67 -5.52
CA ASP A 7 11.32 -5.25 -6.08
C ASP A 7 11.08 -5.72 -7.52
N LEU A 8 11.83 -5.16 -8.47
CA LEU A 8 11.80 -5.50 -9.88
C LEU A 8 13.21 -5.64 -10.45
N THR A 9 13.32 -6.46 -11.49
CA THR A 9 14.52 -6.51 -12.34
C THR A 9 14.61 -5.24 -13.20
N PRO A 10 15.82 -4.74 -13.53
CA PRO A 10 15.99 -3.55 -14.38
C PRO A 10 15.27 -3.69 -15.72
N GLU A 11 15.28 -4.88 -16.34
CA GLU A 11 14.59 -5.14 -17.61
C GLU A 11 13.07 -4.94 -17.52
N ARG A 12 12.45 -5.40 -16.43
CA ARG A 12 11.02 -5.19 -16.17
C ARG A 12 10.71 -3.72 -15.89
N TRP A 13 11.61 -3.02 -15.21
CA TRP A 13 11.47 -1.59 -14.96
C TRP A 13 11.51 -0.77 -16.27
N GLU A 14 12.47 -1.04 -17.15
CA GLU A 14 12.54 -0.38 -18.47
C GLU A 14 11.29 -0.69 -19.31
N LYS A 15 10.79 -1.93 -19.30
CA LYS A 15 9.52 -2.28 -19.96
C LYS A 15 8.33 -1.54 -19.38
N LEU A 16 8.31 -1.31 -18.07
CA LEU A 16 7.23 -0.55 -17.42
C LEU A 16 7.23 0.90 -17.89
N LYS A 17 8.42 1.53 -17.99
CA LYS A 17 8.59 2.90 -18.51
C LYS A 17 8.29 3.02 -20.00
N ALA A 18 8.67 2.02 -20.79
CA ALA A 18 8.47 2.00 -22.24
C ALA A 18 7.05 1.59 -22.68
N SER A 19 6.17 1.25 -21.74
CA SER A 19 4.81 0.82 -22.05
C SER A 19 4.01 1.99 -22.69
N PRO A 20 3.41 1.80 -23.88
CA PRO A 20 2.78 2.88 -24.67
C PRO A 20 1.43 3.37 -24.13
N GLY A 21 1.14 3.17 -22.85
CA GLY A 21 -0.09 3.62 -22.20
C GLY A 21 0.21 4.64 -21.11
N ASN A 22 -0.66 5.64 -20.93
CA ASN A 22 -0.54 6.64 -19.86
C ASN A 22 -0.45 6.04 -18.44
N PHE A 23 -0.86 4.77 -18.28
CA PHE A 23 -0.85 4.04 -17.01
C PHE A 23 -0.47 2.57 -17.18
N PRO A 24 0.83 2.23 -17.20
CA PRO A 24 1.27 0.84 -17.16
C PRO A 24 0.73 0.12 -15.93
N ILE A 25 0.47 -1.17 -16.12
CA ILE A 25 -0.09 -2.05 -15.09
C ILE A 25 1.01 -2.96 -14.57
N THR A 26 1.16 -3.01 -13.26
CA THR A 26 2.01 -3.98 -12.56
C THR A 26 1.23 -4.65 -11.44
N GLU A 27 1.69 -5.83 -11.01
CA GLU A 27 1.15 -6.49 -9.83
C GLU A 27 2.21 -6.49 -8.73
N ALA A 28 1.78 -6.23 -7.50
CA ALA A 28 2.65 -6.18 -6.34
C ALA A 28 1.96 -6.76 -5.11
N ASP A 29 2.75 -7.49 -4.31
CA ASP A 29 2.35 -7.89 -2.97
C ASP A 29 2.69 -6.74 -2.00
N LEU A 30 1.65 -6.09 -1.46
CA LEU A 30 1.78 -4.92 -0.59
C LEU A 30 1.10 -5.16 0.76
N PRO A 31 1.67 -4.63 1.86
CA PRO A 31 1.13 -4.86 3.21
C PRO A 31 -0.29 -4.28 3.39
N SER A 32 -0.69 -3.29 2.58
CA SER A 32 -2.00 -2.66 2.62
C SER A 32 -2.39 -2.14 1.25
N GLN A 33 -3.69 -1.98 0.98
CA GLN A 33 -4.18 -1.40 -0.27
C GLN A 33 -3.65 0.05 -0.43
N PRO A 34 -2.94 0.36 -1.53
CA PRO A 34 -2.47 1.71 -1.81
C PRO A 34 -3.60 2.63 -2.29
N GLU A 35 -3.44 3.91 -2.02
CA GLU A 35 -4.35 4.96 -2.45
C GLU A 35 -3.81 5.69 -3.70
N PRO A 36 -4.69 6.28 -4.53
CA PRO A 36 -4.26 7.15 -5.62
C PRO A 36 -3.41 8.32 -5.10
N GLY A 37 -2.21 8.47 -5.68
CA GLY A 37 -1.22 9.46 -5.26
C GLY A 37 -0.20 8.93 -4.25
N ASP A 38 -0.26 7.65 -3.84
CA ASP A 38 0.83 7.02 -3.11
C ASP A 38 2.03 6.75 -4.03
N THR A 39 3.25 6.78 -3.48
CA THR A 39 4.49 6.60 -4.25
C THR A 39 4.92 5.13 -4.21
N LEU A 40 5.36 4.61 -5.36
CA LEU A 40 5.94 3.29 -5.52
C LEU A 40 7.43 3.41 -5.85
N ILE A 41 8.28 3.00 -4.92
CA ILE A 41 9.73 3.00 -5.03
C ILE A 41 10.14 1.66 -5.63
N ILE A 42 10.81 1.69 -6.78
CA ILE A 42 11.26 0.50 -7.48
C ILE A 42 12.71 0.22 -7.12
N ARG A 43 12.95 -0.98 -6.62
CA ARG A 43 14.27 -1.45 -6.23
C ARG A 43 14.64 -2.73 -6.96
N HIS A 44 15.92 -2.93 -7.19
CA HIS A 44 16.46 -4.18 -7.67
C HIS A 44 17.30 -4.82 -6.57
N LEU A 45 16.81 -5.93 -6.03
CA LEU A 45 17.61 -6.79 -5.17
C LEU A 45 18.54 -7.65 -6.05
N LEU A 46 19.85 -7.48 -5.87
CA LEU A 46 20.82 -8.29 -6.61
C LEU A 46 20.69 -9.77 -6.20
N PRO A 47 20.70 -10.72 -7.15
CA PRO A 47 20.43 -12.14 -6.90
C PRO A 47 21.40 -12.82 -5.92
N ASN A 48 22.54 -12.19 -5.64
CA ASN A 48 23.57 -12.70 -4.74
C ASN A 48 23.55 -12.02 -3.35
N GLY A 49 22.50 -11.26 -3.02
CA GLY A 49 22.42 -10.51 -1.75
C GLY A 49 23.46 -9.39 -1.63
N ARG A 50 24.16 -9.06 -2.72
CA ARG A 50 25.30 -8.11 -2.76
C ARG A 50 24.90 -6.63 -2.68
N GLY A 51 23.61 -6.33 -2.58
CA GLY A 51 23.13 -4.97 -2.46
C GLY A 51 21.76 -4.76 -3.07
N ILE A 52 21.24 -3.56 -2.81
CA ILE A 52 19.97 -3.06 -3.33
C ILE A 52 20.30 -1.88 -4.22
N ILE A 53 19.75 -1.86 -5.43
CA ILE A 53 19.88 -0.74 -6.36
C ILE A 53 18.52 -0.06 -6.44
N ASP A 54 18.44 1.23 -6.11
CA ASP A 54 17.25 2.02 -6.37
C ASP A 54 17.15 2.29 -7.88
N LEU A 55 16.10 1.78 -8.52
CA LEU A 55 15.85 1.93 -9.96
C LEU A 55 15.07 3.21 -10.31
N GLY A 56 14.29 3.71 -9.34
CA GLY A 56 13.52 4.94 -9.46
C GLY A 56 12.21 4.89 -8.68
N GLU A 57 11.33 5.85 -8.96
CA GLU A 57 10.02 5.96 -8.33
C GLU A 57 8.93 6.25 -9.36
N CYS A 58 7.70 5.87 -9.02
CA CYS A 58 6.51 6.21 -9.79
C CYS A 58 5.30 6.41 -8.88
N VAL A 59 4.22 6.97 -9.42
CA VAL A 59 3.02 7.30 -8.65
C VAL A 59 1.91 6.30 -8.95
N ILE A 60 1.24 5.81 -7.92
CA ILE A 60 0.11 4.88 -8.06
C ILE A 60 -1.14 5.69 -8.39
N ALA A 61 -1.74 5.40 -9.55
CA ALA A 61 -2.99 6.01 -10.00
C ALA A 61 -4.23 5.25 -9.52
N SER A 62 -4.14 3.92 -9.46
CA SER A 62 -5.20 3.09 -8.88
C SER A 62 -4.68 1.74 -8.43
N ALA A 63 -5.38 1.11 -7.49
CA ALA A 63 -5.02 -0.19 -6.95
C ALA A 63 -6.25 -1.08 -6.79
N GLU A 64 -6.29 -2.17 -7.56
CA GLU A 64 -7.36 -3.16 -7.52
C GLU A 64 -6.86 -4.42 -6.79
N PRO A 65 -7.57 -4.94 -5.78
CA PRO A 65 -7.20 -6.19 -5.13
C PRO A 65 -7.36 -7.35 -6.12
N VAL A 66 -6.40 -8.27 -6.13
CA VAL A 66 -6.48 -9.50 -6.91
C VAL A 66 -7.30 -10.53 -6.12
N THR A 67 -8.38 -11.03 -6.73
CA THR A 67 -9.26 -12.03 -6.11
C THR A 67 -8.45 -13.25 -5.64
N ASN A 68 -8.76 -13.75 -4.43
CA ASN A 68 -8.11 -14.91 -3.79
C ASN A 68 -6.65 -14.74 -3.34
N HIS A 69 -6.04 -13.55 -3.48
CA HIS A 69 -4.70 -13.27 -2.98
C HIS A 69 -4.71 -12.08 -2.02
N PRO A 70 -4.86 -12.32 -0.70
CA PRO A 70 -4.76 -11.24 0.28
C PRO A 70 -3.37 -10.61 0.14
N HIS A 71 -3.31 -9.29 0.08
CA HIS A 71 -2.09 -8.47 -0.13
C HIS A 71 -1.60 -8.33 -1.58
N ARG A 72 -2.16 -9.03 -2.56
CA ARG A 72 -1.80 -8.82 -3.96
C ARG A 72 -2.70 -7.77 -4.61
N TYR A 73 -2.07 -6.76 -5.20
CA TYR A 73 -2.77 -5.66 -5.85
C TYR A 73 -2.29 -5.48 -7.28
N ARG A 74 -3.24 -5.24 -8.17
CA ARG A 74 -3.01 -4.78 -9.55
C ARG A 74 -2.96 -3.25 -9.52
N LEU A 75 -1.77 -2.72 -9.74
CA LEU A 75 -1.44 -1.30 -9.68
C LEU A 75 -1.39 -0.71 -11.08
N LYS A 76 -2.13 0.39 -11.29
CA LYS A 76 -1.89 1.29 -12.41
C LYS A 76 -0.95 2.38 -11.91
N VAL A 77 0.19 2.55 -12.56
CA VAL A 77 1.20 3.55 -12.15
C VAL A 77 1.40 4.59 -13.24
N THR A 78 1.94 5.74 -12.88
CA THR A 78 2.29 6.81 -13.81
C THR A 78 3.64 7.41 -13.46
N PHE A 79 4.36 7.81 -14.51
CA PHE A 79 5.68 8.46 -14.42
C PHE A 79 5.62 9.96 -14.71
N ASN A 80 4.52 10.42 -15.30
CA ASN A 80 4.42 11.76 -15.86
C ASN A 80 3.61 12.72 -14.97
N MET A 81 2.90 12.20 -13.97
CA MET A 81 2.09 13.00 -13.07
C MET A 81 2.69 12.99 -11.67
N THR A 82 2.59 14.12 -10.99
CA THR A 82 2.96 14.24 -9.58
C THR A 82 1.93 13.53 -8.67
N PRO A 83 2.34 13.09 -7.48
CA PRO A 83 1.45 12.52 -6.47
C PRO A 83 0.19 13.36 -6.24
N GLU A 84 0.32 14.69 -6.21
CA GLU A 84 -0.76 15.65 -5.99
C GLU A 84 -1.73 15.70 -7.16
N GLN A 85 -1.23 15.72 -8.40
CA GLN A 85 -2.06 15.69 -9.60
C GLN A 85 -2.87 14.39 -9.70
N VAL A 86 -2.23 13.26 -9.39
CA VAL A 86 -2.91 11.96 -9.37
C VAL A 86 -3.99 11.94 -8.30
N LYS A 87 -3.70 12.45 -7.11
CA LYS A 87 -4.68 12.54 -6.03
C LYS A 87 -5.86 13.45 -6.37
N GLN A 88 -5.62 14.57 -7.05
CA GLN A 88 -6.71 15.45 -7.49
C GLN A 88 -7.58 14.82 -8.59
N ARG A 89 -6.98 14.05 -9.49
CA ARG A 89 -7.66 13.51 -10.67
C ARG A 89 -8.31 12.14 -10.46
N TYR A 90 -7.65 11.28 -9.68
CA TYR A 90 -8.03 9.88 -9.45
C TYR A 90 -8.24 9.54 -7.98
N GLY A 91 -7.78 10.39 -7.07
CA GLY A 91 -8.17 10.28 -5.68
C GLY A 91 -9.69 10.41 -5.57
N CYS A 92 -10.28 9.62 -4.68
CA CYS A 92 -11.67 9.81 -4.33
C CYS A 92 -11.80 11.28 -3.87
N PRO A 93 -12.65 12.11 -4.49
CA PRO A 93 -13.01 13.37 -3.85
C PRO A 93 -13.55 12.95 -2.50
N PHE A 94 -12.91 13.38 -1.42
CA PHE A 94 -13.43 13.19 -0.08
C PHE A 94 -14.76 13.92 -0.03
N THR A 95 -15.83 13.23 -0.43
CA THR A 95 -17.16 13.69 -0.12
C THR A 95 -17.28 13.54 1.39
N PRO A 96 -17.94 14.48 2.08
CA PRO A 96 -18.13 14.40 3.53
C PRO A 96 -18.62 13.01 4.00
N LEU A 97 -19.38 12.32 3.14
CA LEU A 97 -19.89 10.98 3.37
C LEU A 97 -18.79 9.89 3.36
N SER A 98 -17.90 9.88 2.36
CA SER A 98 -16.83 8.87 2.30
C SER A 98 -15.82 9.03 3.43
N ASP A 99 -15.57 10.28 3.83
CA ASP A 99 -14.70 10.61 4.96
C ASP A 99 -15.29 10.19 6.31
N MET A 100 -16.61 10.41 6.50
CA MET A 100 -17.33 9.90 7.66
C MET A 100 -17.30 8.37 7.75
N LEU A 101 -17.55 7.67 6.64
CA LEU A 101 -17.51 6.21 6.60
C LEU A 101 -16.12 5.65 6.94
N ARG A 102 -15.05 6.32 6.47
CA ARG A 102 -13.67 5.96 6.81
C ARG A 102 -13.40 6.12 8.31
N LYS A 103 -13.70 7.30 8.88
CA LYS A 103 -13.51 7.57 10.32
C LYS A 103 -14.28 6.58 11.18
N TYR A 104 -15.53 6.28 10.81
CA TYR A 104 -16.33 5.29 11.51
C TYR A 104 -15.69 3.89 11.51
N ARG A 105 -15.08 3.48 10.39
CA ARG A 105 -14.39 2.19 10.28
C ARG A 105 -13.13 2.14 11.15
N GLU A 106 -12.32 3.20 11.12
CA GLU A 106 -11.11 3.32 11.95
C GLU A 106 -11.43 3.29 13.45
N GLU A 107 -12.47 4.01 13.86
CA GLU A 107 -12.93 4.05 15.25
C GLU A 107 -13.39 2.66 15.71
N LYS A 108 -14.15 1.96 14.87
CA LYS A 108 -14.61 0.59 15.17
C LYS A 108 -13.45 -0.39 15.34
N GLU A 109 -12.42 -0.30 14.50
CA GLU A 109 -11.20 -1.12 14.63
C GLU A 109 -10.41 -0.77 15.90
N ARG A 110 -10.29 0.52 16.25
CA ARG A 110 -9.66 0.91 17.53
C ARG A 110 -10.39 0.37 18.75
N VAL A 111 -11.71 0.40 18.76
CA VAL A 111 -12.51 -0.17 19.85
C VAL A 111 -12.29 -1.68 19.98
N LYS A 112 -12.23 -2.41 18.86
CA LYS A 112 -11.91 -3.84 18.88
C LYS A 112 -10.52 -4.10 19.44
N LEU A 113 -9.52 -3.32 19.00
CA LEU A 113 -8.14 -3.45 19.45
C LEU A 113 -8.02 -3.21 20.96
N GLU A 114 -8.67 -2.16 21.48
CA GLU A 114 -8.65 -1.85 22.91
C GLU A 114 -9.38 -2.93 23.73
N LYS A 115 -10.48 -3.48 23.21
CA LYS A 115 -11.17 -4.61 23.85
C LYS A 115 -10.27 -5.84 23.92
N ALA A 116 -9.58 -6.17 22.83
CA ALA A 116 -8.62 -7.27 22.79
C ALA A 116 -7.47 -7.03 23.78
N ARG A 117 -6.93 -5.81 23.84
CA ARG A 117 -5.87 -5.41 24.79
C ARG A 117 -6.30 -5.62 26.24
N ARG A 118 -7.53 -5.21 26.61
CA ARG A 118 -8.08 -5.40 27.97
C ARG A 118 -8.25 -6.87 28.33
N ILE A 119 -8.74 -7.69 27.41
CA ILE A 119 -8.88 -9.14 27.62
C ILE A 119 -7.49 -9.79 27.81
N LEU A 120 -6.50 -9.38 27.03
CA LEU A 120 -5.14 -9.88 27.18
C LEU A 120 -4.56 -9.49 28.54
N ALA A 121 -4.70 -8.23 28.94
CA ALA A 121 -4.23 -7.72 30.22
C ALA A 121 -4.91 -8.40 31.42
N SER A 122 -6.22 -8.69 31.33
CA SER A 122 -6.93 -9.39 32.41
C SER A 122 -6.46 -10.84 32.55
N LYS A 123 -6.18 -11.54 31.44
CA LYS A 123 -5.58 -12.88 31.46
C LYS A 123 -4.18 -12.89 32.06
N VAL A 124 -3.34 -11.92 31.72
CA VAL A 124 -2.01 -11.76 32.33
C VAL A 124 -2.14 -11.54 33.84
N LYS A 125 -3.03 -10.63 34.28
CA LYS A 125 -3.26 -10.35 35.71
C LYS A 125 -3.76 -11.56 36.51
N VAL A 126 -4.52 -12.47 35.87
CA VAL A 126 -4.93 -13.74 36.47
C VAL A 126 -3.75 -14.70 36.55
N ALA A 127 -2.93 -14.81 35.50
CA ALA A 127 -1.75 -15.68 35.49
C ALA A 127 -0.70 -15.27 36.55
N THR A 128 -0.50 -13.95 36.78
CA THR A 128 0.44 -13.45 37.81
C THR A 128 -0.09 -13.61 39.25
N LYS A 129 -1.37 -13.91 39.45
CA LYS A 129 -1.97 -14.17 40.77
C LYS A 129 -1.94 -15.65 41.17
N ILE A 130 -1.63 -16.54 40.23
CA ILE A 130 -1.62 -18.00 40.41
C ILE A 130 -0.18 -18.54 40.61
N LEU A 131 0.84 -17.68 40.41
CA LEU A 131 2.23 -17.91 40.81
C LEU A 131 2.49 -17.28 42.19
#